data_AF-A0A662KDN5-F1
#
_entry.id   AF-A0A662KDN5-F1
#
_cell.length_a   1.000
_cell.length_b   1.000
_cell.length_c   1.000
_cell.angle_alpha   90.00
_cell.angle_beta   90.00
_cell.angle_gamma   90.00
#
_symmetry.space_group_name_H-M   'P 1'
#
loop_
_entity.id
_entity.type
_entity.pdbx_description
1 polymer ?
#
loop_
_entity_poly.entity_id
_entity_poly.type
_entity_poly.pdbx_seq_one_letter_code
_entity_poly.pdbx_strand_id
1 'polypeptide(L)'
;MKKFNLDENFIPRTDEDVRRLFDYLYDSKLYGAQARALLYREGNLYKATVIQVEIDPSISKGKLSHNLHILSREINDDLSSYGNARAIATGPLLITLSIIDSLTKNQIRSTLFSFILAFLILLIVYRRFLLALTAMIPVTISMVWILGTMHLVGFSLNVLTISITSLTIGMGIDYAIHTIERYRLIISNSKKKERAVERTISHTGSALLISALTTASGFSVLIFAPMPPQVQFGLITALTISYAFIITVALLPVVLVKLRYPSK
;
A
#
# COMPACT_ATOMS: atom_id res chain seq x y z
N MET A 1 -4.84 6.26 -53.96
CA MET A 1 -3.49 6.87 -53.83
C MET A 1 -3.43 8.35 -54.19
N LYS A 2 -3.98 8.83 -55.34
CA LYS A 2 -3.90 10.26 -55.72
C LYS A 2 -4.74 11.25 -54.88
N LYS A 3 -5.68 10.78 -54.03
CA LYS A 3 -6.64 11.64 -53.31
C LYS A 3 -6.04 12.39 -52.11
N PHE A 4 -4.93 11.90 -51.55
CA PHE A 4 -4.30 12.42 -50.32
C PHE A 4 -2.80 12.69 -50.47
N ASN A 5 -2.27 12.69 -51.71
CA ASN A 5 -0.88 13.03 -52.02
C ASN A 5 0.16 12.41 -51.06
N LEU A 6 0.11 11.08 -50.95
CA LEU A 6 0.97 10.30 -50.06
C LEU A 6 2.36 10.09 -50.65
N ASP A 7 3.38 10.03 -49.80
CA ASP A 7 4.74 9.63 -50.18
C ASP A 7 4.91 8.10 -50.28
N GLU A 8 6.14 7.64 -50.50
CA GLU A 8 6.47 6.21 -50.63
C GLU A 8 6.23 5.41 -49.33
N ASN A 9 6.17 6.09 -48.18
CA ASN A 9 5.87 5.52 -46.86
C ASN A 9 4.39 5.70 -46.46
N PHE A 10 3.53 6.10 -47.40
CA PHE A 10 2.10 6.36 -47.16
C PHE A 10 1.81 7.54 -46.22
N ILE A 11 2.73 8.50 -46.11
CA ILE A 11 2.61 9.69 -45.27
C ILE A 11 2.15 10.88 -46.12
N PRO A 12 1.12 11.65 -45.71
CA PRO A 12 0.72 12.87 -46.42
C PRO A 12 1.83 13.92 -46.46
N ARG A 13 2.02 14.58 -47.60
CA ARG A 13 3.14 15.53 -47.81
C ARG A 13 2.90 16.94 -47.29
N THR A 14 1.65 17.33 -47.07
CA THR A 14 1.28 18.69 -46.62
C THR A 14 0.25 18.63 -45.50
N ASP A 15 0.17 19.68 -44.66
CA ASP A 15 -0.82 19.80 -43.59
C ASP A 15 -2.27 19.74 -44.13
N GLU A 16 -2.49 20.24 -45.34
CA GLU A 16 -3.80 20.18 -46.00
C GLU A 16 -4.16 18.73 -46.40
N ASP A 17 -3.18 17.96 -46.85
CA ASP A 17 -3.36 16.54 -47.17
C ASP A 17 -3.62 15.70 -45.90
N VAL A 18 -2.93 16.01 -44.79
CA VAL A 18 -3.21 15.41 -43.47
C VAL A 18 -4.65 15.69 -43.04
N ARG A 19 -5.08 16.95 -43.14
CA ARG A 19 -6.44 17.35 -42.75
C ARG A 19 -7.51 16.66 -43.59
N ARG A 20 -7.32 16.57 -44.91
CA ARG A 20 -8.24 15.86 -45.81
C ARG A 20 -8.32 14.37 -45.49
N LEU A 21 -7.19 13.74 -45.15
CA LEU A 21 -7.17 12.34 -44.71
C LEU A 21 -7.95 12.16 -43.41
N PHE A 22 -7.73 13.02 -42.42
CA PHE A 22 -8.43 12.97 -41.15
C PHE A 22 -9.94 13.22 -41.31
N ASP A 23 -10.35 14.22 -42.09
CA ASP A 23 -11.77 14.47 -42.37
C ASP A 23 -12.42 13.25 -43.05
N TYR A 24 -11.74 12.62 -44.02
CA TYR A 24 -12.22 11.40 -44.65
C TYR A 24 -12.39 10.25 -43.65
N LEU A 25 -11.41 10.02 -42.76
CA LEU A 25 -11.49 8.97 -41.74
C LEU A 25 -12.58 9.25 -40.71
N TYR A 26 -12.70 10.51 -40.28
CA TYR A 26 -13.64 10.96 -39.25
C TYR A 26 -15.10 10.85 -39.69
N ASP A 27 -15.39 11.17 -40.96
CA ASP A 27 -16.74 11.16 -41.54
C ASP A 27 -17.09 9.84 -42.27
N SER A 28 -16.14 8.92 -42.40
CA SER A 28 -16.37 7.61 -43.03
C SER A 28 -17.39 6.78 -42.25
N LYS A 29 -18.34 6.15 -42.95
CA LYS A 29 -19.26 5.18 -42.35
C LYS A 29 -18.55 3.92 -41.83
N LEU A 30 -17.40 3.56 -42.42
CA LEU A 30 -16.66 2.35 -42.09
C LEU A 30 -15.67 2.57 -40.93
N TYR A 31 -14.97 3.71 -40.95
CA TYR A 31 -13.85 4.00 -40.04
C TYR A 31 -14.13 5.11 -39.03
N GLY A 32 -15.23 5.87 -39.20
CA GLY A 32 -15.52 7.05 -38.41
C GLY A 32 -15.65 6.80 -36.91
N ALA A 33 -16.14 5.62 -36.50
CA ALA A 33 -16.20 5.27 -35.08
C ALA A 33 -14.80 5.14 -34.45
N GLN A 34 -13.86 4.49 -35.15
CA GLN A 34 -12.48 4.32 -34.68
C GLN A 34 -11.70 5.64 -34.74
N ALA A 35 -11.86 6.40 -35.84
CA ALA A 35 -11.24 7.70 -35.99
C ALA A 35 -11.69 8.68 -34.90
N ARG A 36 -12.99 8.72 -34.57
CA ARG A 36 -13.54 9.54 -33.47
C ARG A 36 -13.08 9.10 -32.08
N ALA A 37 -12.68 7.84 -31.90
CA ALA A 37 -12.13 7.35 -30.64
C ALA A 37 -10.68 7.81 -30.43
N LEU A 38 -9.94 8.10 -31.50
CA LEU A 38 -8.51 8.44 -31.46
C LEU A 38 -8.20 9.90 -31.79
N LEU A 39 -9.09 10.62 -32.48
CA LEU A 39 -8.91 12.00 -32.90
C LEU A 39 -9.94 12.91 -32.22
N TYR A 40 -9.47 13.99 -31.61
CA TYR A 40 -10.32 15.03 -31.06
C TYR A 40 -10.34 16.26 -31.99
N ARG A 41 -11.54 16.60 -32.48
CA ARG A 41 -11.78 17.74 -33.38
C ARG A 41 -12.57 18.83 -32.66
N GLU A 42 -12.05 20.06 -32.68
CA GLU A 42 -12.75 21.25 -32.19
C GLU A 42 -12.94 22.22 -33.35
N GLY A 43 -14.20 22.36 -33.80
CA GLY A 43 -14.53 23.08 -35.03
C GLY A 43 -13.84 22.44 -36.24
N ASN A 44 -12.92 23.20 -36.84
CA ASN A 44 -12.20 22.84 -38.06
C ASN A 44 -10.76 22.34 -37.81
N LEU A 45 -10.34 22.22 -36.55
CA LEU A 45 -8.98 21.85 -36.16
C LEU A 45 -8.98 20.55 -35.34
N TYR A 46 -8.02 19.69 -35.62
CA TYR A 46 -7.73 18.52 -34.79
C TYR A 46 -6.73 18.93 -33.71
N LYS A 47 -7.15 18.88 -32.44
CA LYS A 47 -6.37 19.40 -31.31
C LYS A 47 -5.64 18.34 -30.51
N ALA A 48 -6.14 17.10 -30.50
CA ALA A 48 -5.52 16.02 -29.75
C ALA A 48 -5.71 14.67 -30.44
N THR A 49 -4.80 13.75 -30.17
CA THR A 49 -4.90 12.36 -30.62
C THR A 49 -4.41 11.39 -29.55
N VAL A 50 -4.91 10.16 -29.60
CA VAL A 50 -4.46 9.04 -28.76
C VAL A 50 -3.68 8.06 -29.63
N ILE A 51 -2.43 7.79 -29.26
CA ILE A 51 -1.60 6.74 -29.85
C ILE A 51 -1.59 5.56 -28.89
N GLN A 52 -2.02 4.39 -29.36
CA GLN A 52 -1.99 3.17 -28.59
C GLN A 52 -0.68 2.43 -28.84
N VAL A 53 0.04 2.12 -27.77
CA VAL A 53 1.27 1.32 -27.80
C VAL A 53 1.00 0.05 -26.99
N GLU A 54 1.06 -1.09 -27.66
CA GLU A 54 0.96 -2.39 -27.01
C GLU A 54 2.34 -2.80 -26.49
N ILE A 55 2.41 -3.14 -25.22
CA ILE A 55 3.66 -3.53 -24.55
C ILE A 55 3.44 -4.92 -23.97
N ASP A 56 4.40 -5.82 -24.19
CA ASP A 56 4.39 -7.12 -23.53
C ASP A 56 4.66 -6.94 -22.02
N PRO A 57 3.69 -7.26 -21.14
CA PRO A 57 3.82 -7.06 -19.70
C PRO A 57 4.85 -7.99 -19.04
N SER A 58 5.36 -9.00 -19.75
CA SER A 58 6.40 -9.90 -19.22
C SER A 58 7.78 -9.23 -19.08
N ILE A 59 8.02 -8.11 -19.79
CA ILE A 59 9.38 -7.58 -19.99
C ILE A 59 9.96 -6.85 -18.77
N SER A 60 9.18 -6.24 -17.86
CA SER A 60 9.75 -5.76 -16.58
C SER A 60 8.72 -5.25 -15.56
N LYS A 61 8.25 -6.10 -14.64
CA LYS A 61 7.39 -5.65 -13.52
C LYS A 61 8.08 -4.67 -12.55
N GLY A 62 9.42 -4.58 -12.56
CA GLY A 62 10.19 -3.71 -11.67
C GLY A 62 10.73 -2.42 -12.28
N LYS A 63 10.81 -2.29 -13.61
CA LYS A 63 11.35 -1.10 -14.30
C LYS A 63 10.37 -0.38 -15.21
N LEU A 64 9.17 -0.92 -15.44
CA LEU A 64 8.23 -0.36 -16.42
C LEU A 64 7.78 1.07 -16.08
N SER A 65 7.52 1.38 -14.81
CA SER A 65 7.18 2.75 -14.39
C SER A 65 8.33 3.74 -14.63
N HIS A 66 9.58 3.34 -14.35
CA HIS A 66 10.76 4.15 -14.62
C HIS A 66 10.99 4.35 -16.12
N ASN A 67 10.91 3.27 -16.90
CA ASN A 67 11.09 3.30 -18.35
C ASN A 67 9.98 4.11 -19.06
N LEU A 68 8.77 4.16 -18.50
CA LEU A 68 7.68 4.97 -19.08
C LEU A 68 7.81 6.46 -18.77
N HIS A 69 8.42 6.84 -17.64
CA HIS A 69 8.83 8.23 -17.44
C HIS A 69 9.91 8.65 -18.44
N ILE A 70 10.85 7.74 -18.74
CA ILE A 70 11.87 7.96 -19.79
C ILE A 70 11.17 8.11 -21.14
N LEU A 71 10.28 7.19 -21.51
CA LEU A 71 9.52 7.25 -22.76
C LEU A 71 8.72 8.55 -22.88
N SER A 72 7.98 8.93 -21.84
CA SER A 72 7.19 10.18 -21.87
C SER A 72 8.09 11.42 -21.97
N ARG A 73 9.32 11.36 -21.45
CA ARG A 73 10.29 12.44 -21.57
C ARG A 73 10.88 12.49 -22.98
N GLU A 74 11.35 11.37 -23.49
CA GLU A 74 11.91 11.24 -24.86
C GLU A 74 10.89 11.68 -25.91
N ILE A 75 9.62 11.25 -25.80
CA ILE A 75 8.57 11.70 -26.73
C ILE A 75 8.35 13.21 -26.64
N ASN A 76 8.37 13.81 -25.44
CA ASN A 76 8.21 15.27 -25.32
C ASN A 76 9.44 16.03 -25.84
N ASP A 77 10.64 15.49 -25.65
CA ASP A 77 11.87 16.07 -26.18
C ASP A 77 11.85 16.03 -27.73
N ASP A 78 11.44 14.92 -28.34
CA ASP A 78 11.27 14.80 -29.79
C ASP A 78 10.18 15.74 -30.32
N LEU A 79 9.03 15.82 -29.65
CA LEU A 79 7.91 16.68 -30.04
C LEU A 79 8.20 18.17 -29.90
N SER A 80 9.14 18.56 -29.05
CA SER A 80 9.54 19.97 -28.88
C SER A 80 10.05 20.59 -30.20
N SER A 81 10.57 19.74 -31.11
CA SER A 81 11.03 20.15 -32.44
C SER A 81 9.88 20.42 -33.43
N TYR A 82 8.67 19.94 -33.13
CA TYR A 82 7.50 19.98 -34.02
C TYR A 82 6.39 20.93 -33.54
N GLY A 83 6.70 21.86 -32.63
CA GLY A 83 5.82 22.93 -32.17
C GLY A 83 5.36 22.79 -30.71
N ASN A 84 4.22 23.39 -30.36
CA ASN A 84 3.69 23.40 -28.99
C ASN A 84 2.89 22.13 -28.62
N ALA A 85 3.28 20.97 -29.16
CA ALA A 85 2.64 19.70 -28.84
C ALA A 85 3.17 19.15 -27.50
N ARG A 86 2.30 18.50 -26.72
CA ARG A 86 2.67 17.80 -25.49
C ARG A 86 2.12 16.38 -25.53
N ALA A 87 2.98 15.41 -25.23
CA ALA A 87 2.60 14.02 -25.05
C ALA A 87 2.44 13.69 -23.56
N ILE A 88 1.39 12.94 -23.25
CA ILE A 88 1.13 12.43 -21.91
C ILE A 88 0.97 10.92 -22.02
N ALA A 89 1.88 10.16 -21.43
CA ALA A 89 1.74 8.72 -21.31
C ALA A 89 0.64 8.40 -20.30
N THR A 90 -0.38 7.65 -20.72
CA THR A 90 -1.51 7.23 -19.87
C THR A 90 -1.98 5.83 -20.22
N GLY A 91 -2.81 5.23 -19.37
CA GLY A 91 -3.42 3.92 -19.59
C GLY A 91 -3.64 3.15 -18.29
N PRO A 92 -4.50 2.11 -18.30
CA PRO A 92 -4.84 1.36 -17.10
C PRO A 92 -3.61 0.79 -16.37
N LEU A 93 -2.68 0.19 -17.12
CA LEU A 93 -1.43 -0.37 -16.57
C LEU A 93 -0.57 0.71 -15.90
N LEU A 94 -0.44 1.87 -16.53
CA LEU A 94 0.32 3.01 -16.03
C LEU A 94 -0.26 3.55 -14.72
N ILE A 95 -1.58 3.73 -14.69
CA ILE A 95 -2.30 4.18 -13.50
C ILE A 95 -2.09 3.17 -12.37
N THR A 96 -2.26 1.87 -12.64
CA THR A 96 -2.05 0.82 -11.63
C THR A 96 -0.61 0.81 -11.10
N LEU A 97 0.40 0.91 -11.96
CA LEU A 97 1.81 0.96 -11.53
C LEU A 97 2.13 2.21 -10.72
N SER A 98 1.63 3.37 -11.14
CA SER A 98 1.79 4.63 -10.42
C SER A 98 1.12 4.57 -9.04
N ILE A 99 -0.05 3.94 -8.96
CA ILE A 99 -0.72 3.68 -7.67
C ILE A 99 0.18 2.78 -6.82
N ILE A 100 0.61 1.61 -7.31
CA ILE A 100 1.44 0.66 -6.53
C ILE A 100 2.75 1.29 -6.04
N ASP A 101 3.45 2.06 -6.89
CA ASP A 101 4.68 2.76 -6.50
C ASP A 101 4.42 3.82 -5.43
N SER A 102 3.38 4.64 -5.61
CA SER A 102 2.97 5.66 -4.64
C SER A 102 2.55 5.04 -3.31
N LEU A 103 1.79 3.94 -3.36
CA LEU A 103 1.38 3.17 -2.20
C LEU A 103 2.60 2.63 -1.45
N THR A 104 3.57 2.04 -2.14
CA THR A 104 4.78 1.47 -1.50
C THR A 104 5.63 2.55 -0.84
N LYS A 105 5.86 3.69 -1.51
CA LYS A 105 6.61 4.82 -0.95
C LYS A 105 5.90 5.45 0.24
N ASN A 106 4.59 5.68 0.12
CA ASN A 106 3.80 6.28 1.19
C ASN A 106 3.67 5.32 2.38
N GLN A 107 3.60 4.01 2.14
CA GLN A 107 3.53 2.97 3.15
C GLN A 107 4.73 2.99 4.10
N ILE A 108 5.94 3.08 3.56
CA ILE A 108 7.16 3.13 4.38
C ILE A 108 7.15 4.40 5.25
N ARG A 109 6.82 5.54 4.64
CA ARG A 109 6.76 6.83 5.34
C ARG A 109 5.69 6.86 6.42
N SER A 110 4.48 6.40 6.12
CA SER A 110 3.36 6.38 7.07
C SER A 110 3.62 5.39 8.20
N THR A 111 4.16 4.20 7.92
CA THR A 111 4.53 3.24 8.95
C THR A 111 5.57 3.81 9.89
N LEU A 112 6.65 4.39 9.35
CA LEU A 112 7.71 4.97 10.16
C LEU A 112 7.19 6.12 11.02
N PHE A 113 6.36 7.00 10.44
CA PHE A 113 5.73 8.09 11.17
C PHE A 113 4.82 7.58 12.29
N SER A 114 3.94 6.63 12.01
CA SER A 114 3.05 6.01 13.02
C SER A 114 3.84 5.31 14.11
N PHE A 115 4.94 4.63 13.77
CA PHE A 115 5.80 3.94 14.73
C PHE A 115 6.55 4.91 15.64
N ILE A 116 7.10 6.00 15.08
CA ILE A 116 7.74 7.07 15.88
C ILE A 116 6.71 7.73 16.79
N LEU A 117 5.54 8.09 16.25
CA LEU A 117 4.48 8.74 17.01
C LEU A 117 3.99 7.87 18.17
N ALA A 118 3.76 6.57 17.91
CA ALA A 118 3.45 5.57 18.91
C ALA A 118 4.50 5.53 20.02
N PHE A 119 5.79 5.45 19.65
CA PHE A 119 6.88 5.43 20.61
C PHE A 119 6.92 6.71 21.46
N LEU A 120 6.72 7.88 20.85
CA LEU A 120 6.67 9.16 21.57
C LEU A 120 5.50 9.22 22.55
N ILE A 121 4.32 8.75 22.16
CA ILE A 121 3.15 8.66 23.04
C ILE A 121 3.47 7.75 24.24
N LEU A 122 4.01 6.56 23.99
CA LEU A 122 4.42 5.63 25.05
C LEU A 122 5.50 6.22 25.96
N LEU A 123 6.43 6.98 25.41
CA LEU A 123 7.45 7.70 26.17
C LEU A 123 6.82 8.75 27.09
N ILE A 124 5.81 9.49 26.62
CA ILE A 124 5.07 10.47 27.43
C ILE A 124 4.26 9.76 28.53
N VAL A 125 3.57 8.67 28.20
CA VAL A 125 2.73 7.91 29.14
C VAL A 125 3.58 7.29 30.24
N TYR A 126 4.68 6.61 29.89
CA TYR A 126 5.51 5.91 30.88
C TYR A 126 6.58 6.78 31.51
N ARG A 127 6.93 7.93 30.90
CA ARG A 127 8.02 8.82 31.32
C ARG A 127 9.37 8.10 31.51
N ARG A 128 9.54 6.93 30.89
CA ARG A 128 10.72 6.07 31.01
C ARG A 128 11.01 5.44 29.65
N PHE A 129 12.15 5.81 29.06
CA PHE A 129 12.58 5.34 27.73
C PHE A 129 12.58 3.82 27.60
N LEU A 130 13.13 3.12 28.60
CA LEU A 130 13.20 1.66 28.59
C LEU A 130 11.82 0.98 28.59
N LEU A 131 10.82 1.57 29.25
CA LEU A 131 9.45 1.02 29.25
C LEU A 131 8.77 1.21 27.90
N ALA A 132 8.88 2.42 27.34
CA ALA A 132 8.37 2.70 26.00
C ALA A 132 9.01 1.77 24.96
N LEU A 133 10.33 1.56 25.04
CA LEU A 133 11.03 0.62 24.16
C LEU A 133 10.55 -0.82 24.37
N THR A 134 10.35 -1.24 25.62
CA THR A 134 9.86 -2.59 25.95
C THR A 134 8.46 -2.85 25.37
N ALA A 135 7.57 -1.85 25.42
CA ALA A 135 6.24 -1.93 24.82
C ALA A 135 6.28 -2.04 23.28
N MET A 136 7.29 -1.45 22.63
CA MET A 136 7.45 -1.51 21.17
C MET A 136 8.03 -2.85 20.67
N ILE A 137 8.66 -3.65 21.53
CA ILE A 137 9.24 -4.95 21.14
C ILE A 137 8.19 -5.88 20.52
N PRO A 138 7.07 -6.21 21.20
CA PRO A 138 6.07 -7.11 20.62
C PRO A 138 5.47 -6.53 19.34
N VAL A 139 5.21 -5.22 19.29
CA VAL A 139 4.69 -4.51 18.10
C VAL A 139 5.61 -4.72 16.90
N THR A 140 6.92 -4.56 17.09
CA THR A 140 7.92 -4.70 16.04
C THR A 140 7.98 -6.12 15.51
N ILE A 141 7.96 -7.11 16.41
CA ILE A 141 8.01 -8.53 16.02
C ILE A 141 6.73 -8.91 15.27
N SER A 142 5.55 -8.48 15.75
CA SER A 142 4.28 -8.72 15.06
C SER A 142 4.26 -8.09 13.66
N MET A 143 4.82 -6.88 13.53
CA MET A 143 4.95 -6.19 12.25
C MET A 143 5.88 -6.93 11.27
N VAL A 144 7.03 -7.42 11.75
CA VAL A 144 7.94 -8.24 10.92
C VAL A 144 7.28 -9.55 10.51
N TRP A 145 6.57 -10.21 11.45
CA TRP A 145 5.87 -11.45 11.16
C TRP A 145 4.77 -11.26 10.12
N ILE A 146 3.93 -10.21 10.23
CA ILE A 146 2.84 -10.03 9.26
C ILE A 146 3.36 -9.66 7.87
N LEU A 147 4.35 -8.76 7.78
CA LEU A 147 4.97 -8.42 6.50
C LEU A 147 5.69 -9.63 5.89
N GLY A 148 6.37 -10.44 6.72
CA GLY A 148 6.99 -11.69 6.30
C GLY A 148 5.97 -12.69 5.78
N THR A 149 4.86 -12.90 6.51
CA THR A 149 3.76 -13.77 6.08
C THR A 149 3.14 -13.30 4.77
N MET A 150 2.91 -11.99 4.60
CA MET A 150 2.42 -11.44 3.34
C MET A 150 3.36 -11.72 2.17
N HIS A 151 4.68 -11.58 2.40
CA HIS A 151 5.68 -11.89 1.39
C HIS A 151 5.69 -13.39 1.04
N LEU A 152 5.64 -14.28 2.04
CA LEU A 152 5.65 -15.73 1.85
C LEU A 152 4.40 -16.25 1.13
N VAL A 153 3.23 -15.69 1.42
CA VAL A 153 1.96 -16.07 0.78
C VAL A 153 1.80 -15.41 -0.61
N GLY A 154 2.70 -14.49 -0.97
CA GLY A 154 2.67 -13.79 -2.27
C GLY A 154 1.58 -12.72 -2.35
N PHE A 155 1.11 -12.20 -1.22
CA PHE A 155 0.12 -11.13 -1.20
C PHE A 155 0.78 -9.80 -1.56
N SER A 156 0.20 -9.12 -2.54
CA SER A 156 0.67 -7.82 -3.02
C SER A 156 0.21 -6.70 -2.08
N LEU A 157 1.04 -5.67 -1.93
CA LEU A 157 0.60 -4.44 -1.29
C LEU A 157 -0.50 -3.78 -2.13
N ASN A 158 -1.61 -3.48 -1.49
CA ASN A 158 -2.75 -2.74 -2.02
C ASN A 158 -3.25 -1.72 -0.99
N VAL A 159 -4.24 -0.92 -1.39
CA VAL A 159 -4.81 0.16 -0.58
C VAL A 159 -5.30 -0.33 0.80
N LEU A 160 -5.86 -1.55 0.89
CA LEU A 160 -6.35 -2.10 2.15
C LEU A 160 -5.22 -2.61 3.04
N THR A 161 -4.22 -3.28 2.46
CA THR A 161 -3.10 -3.84 3.23
C THR A 161 -2.21 -2.79 3.88
N ILE A 162 -2.21 -1.56 3.36
CA ILE A 162 -1.51 -0.42 3.99
C ILE A 162 -2.07 -0.15 5.38
N SER A 163 -3.40 -0.18 5.52
CA SER A 163 -4.07 0.02 6.81
C SER A 163 -3.70 -1.03 7.84
N ILE A 164 -3.34 -2.25 7.42
CA ILE A 164 -2.95 -3.36 8.32
C ILE A 164 -1.76 -2.98 9.17
N THR A 165 -0.79 -2.26 8.60
CA THR A 165 0.40 -1.84 9.35
C THR A 165 0.07 -0.85 10.47
N SER A 166 -0.84 0.10 10.21
CA SER A 166 -1.35 1.01 11.23
C SER A 166 -2.17 0.28 12.29
N LEU A 167 -2.98 -0.70 11.89
CA LEU A 167 -3.74 -1.56 12.82
C LEU A 167 -2.80 -2.40 13.69
N THR A 168 -1.74 -2.95 13.10
CA THR A 168 -0.71 -3.75 13.81
C THR A 168 -0.08 -2.92 14.91
N ILE A 169 0.29 -1.68 14.60
CA ILE A 169 0.85 -0.74 15.58
C ILE A 169 -0.15 -0.47 16.70
N GLY A 170 -1.39 -0.09 16.38
CA GLY A 170 -2.43 0.19 17.38
C GLY A 170 -2.71 -1.00 18.31
N MET A 171 -3.07 -2.14 17.74
CA MET A 171 -3.42 -3.35 18.50
C MET A 171 -2.23 -3.89 19.31
N GLY A 172 -1.03 -3.88 18.74
CA GLY A 172 0.17 -4.30 19.46
C GLY A 172 0.47 -3.41 20.67
N ILE A 173 0.26 -2.10 20.53
CA ILE A 173 0.42 -1.14 21.63
C ILE A 173 -0.64 -1.34 22.70
N ASP A 174 -1.91 -1.51 22.30
CA ASP A 174 -3.01 -1.72 23.25
C ASP A 174 -2.74 -2.95 24.13
N TYR A 175 -2.38 -4.08 23.50
CA TYR A 175 -2.04 -5.30 24.23
C TYR A 175 -0.80 -5.11 25.11
N ALA A 176 0.22 -4.38 24.63
CA ALA A 176 1.41 -4.10 25.40
C ALA A 176 1.11 -3.25 26.65
N ILE A 177 0.29 -2.20 26.50
CA ILE A 177 -0.12 -1.32 27.60
C ILE A 177 -0.87 -2.12 28.66
N HIS A 178 -1.90 -2.88 28.26
CA HIS A 178 -2.68 -3.69 29.20
C HIS A 178 -1.81 -4.70 29.96
N THR A 179 -0.87 -5.33 29.26
CA THR A 179 0.03 -6.32 29.87
C THR A 179 1.05 -5.67 30.81
N ILE A 180 1.66 -4.54 30.43
CA ILE A 180 2.62 -3.79 31.26
C ILE A 180 1.94 -3.26 32.52
N GLU A 181 0.78 -2.60 32.37
CA GLU A 181 0.09 -2.00 33.52
C GLU A 181 -0.40 -3.08 34.50
N ARG A 182 -0.87 -4.22 33.99
CA ARG A 182 -1.21 -5.34 34.87
C ARG A 182 0.00 -5.87 35.61
N TYR A 183 1.12 -6.07 34.91
CA TYR A 183 2.36 -6.53 35.55
C TYR A 183 2.83 -5.55 36.63
N ARG A 184 2.78 -4.23 36.35
CA ARG A 184 3.12 -3.17 37.31
C ARG A 184 2.22 -3.19 38.55
N LEU A 185 0.92 -3.37 38.36
CA LEU A 185 -0.04 -3.48 39.46
C LEU A 185 0.20 -4.72 40.33
N ILE A 186 0.59 -5.85 39.74
CA ILE A 186 0.82 -7.07 40.53
C ILE A 186 2.17 -7.02 41.25
N ILE A 187 3.23 -6.51 40.60
CA ILE A 187 4.56 -6.42 41.22
C ILE A 187 4.62 -5.36 42.32
N SER A 188 3.81 -4.30 42.25
CA SER A 188 3.69 -3.32 43.35
C SER A 188 3.05 -3.95 44.59
N ASN A 189 2.11 -4.89 44.39
CA ASN A 189 1.38 -5.56 45.47
C ASN A 189 2.05 -6.88 45.93
N SER A 190 2.97 -7.45 45.13
CA SER A 190 3.67 -8.69 45.44
C SER A 190 5.13 -8.64 45.00
N LYS A 191 6.08 -8.75 45.94
CA LYS A 191 7.53 -8.72 45.63
C LYS A 191 8.05 -9.94 44.87
N LYS A 192 7.19 -10.92 44.52
CA LYS A 192 7.59 -12.14 43.80
C LYS A 192 7.32 -11.99 42.30
N LYS A 193 8.38 -11.94 41.50
CA LYS A 193 8.32 -11.69 40.04
C LYS A 193 7.63 -12.82 39.29
N GLU A 194 7.85 -14.05 39.72
CA GLU A 194 7.29 -15.26 39.11
C GLU A 194 5.76 -15.25 39.21
N ARG A 195 5.24 -14.94 40.41
CA ARG A 195 3.80 -14.76 40.63
C ARG A 195 3.21 -13.59 39.85
N ALA A 196 4.00 -12.53 39.62
CA ALA A 196 3.55 -11.39 38.82
C ALA A 196 3.36 -11.77 37.36
N VAL A 197 4.30 -12.54 36.78
CA VAL A 197 4.17 -13.08 35.42
C VAL A 197 2.96 -14.00 35.32
N GLU A 198 2.88 -15.00 36.21
CA GLU A 198 1.80 -16.00 36.20
C GLU A 198 0.42 -15.34 36.26
N ARG A 199 0.22 -14.40 37.19
CA ARG A 199 -1.06 -13.67 37.34
C ARG A 199 -1.36 -12.71 36.19
N THR A 200 -0.32 -12.13 35.56
CA THR A 200 -0.51 -11.27 34.39
C THR A 200 -1.03 -12.10 33.21
N ILE A 201 -0.41 -13.25 32.97
CA ILE A 201 -0.81 -14.17 31.90
C ILE A 201 -2.20 -14.76 32.17
N SER A 202 -2.48 -15.24 33.39
CA SER A 202 -3.75 -15.91 33.68
C SER A 202 -4.96 -14.98 33.64
N HIS A 203 -4.84 -13.74 34.14
CA HIS A 203 -5.96 -12.79 34.16
C HIS A 203 -6.00 -11.86 32.95
N THR A 204 -4.92 -11.13 32.69
CA THR A 204 -4.92 -10.18 31.57
C THR A 204 -4.75 -10.92 30.25
N GLY A 205 -3.96 -12.00 30.20
CA GLY A 205 -3.87 -12.82 29.01
C GLY A 205 -5.22 -13.45 28.61
N SER A 206 -6.05 -13.90 29.57
CA SER A 206 -7.39 -14.42 29.23
C SER A 206 -8.35 -13.33 28.75
N ALA A 207 -8.34 -12.15 29.37
CA ALA A 207 -9.13 -11.01 28.89
C ALA A 207 -8.70 -10.56 27.47
N LEU A 208 -7.39 -10.49 27.23
CA LEU A 208 -6.83 -10.16 25.93
C LEU A 208 -7.13 -11.25 24.88
N LEU A 209 -7.16 -12.53 25.27
CA LEU A 209 -7.51 -13.63 24.37
C LEU A 209 -8.95 -13.47 23.85
N ILE A 210 -9.90 -13.18 24.76
CA ILE A 210 -11.29 -12.98 24.37
C ILE A 210 -11.42 -11.77 23.45
N SER A 211 -10.73 -10.66 23.77
CA SER A 211 -10.69 -9.47 22.90
C SER A 211 -10.08 -9.75 21.53
N ALA A 212 -9.00 -10.53 21.47
CA ALA A 212 -8.36 -10.92 20.22
C ALA A 212 -9.29 -11.80 19.39
N LEU A 213 -9.94 -12.79 20.01
CA LEU A 213 -10.88 -13.69 19.33
C LEU A 213 -12.09 -12.95 18.78
N THR A 214 -12.71 -12.05 19.55
CA THR A 214 -13.88 -11.30 19.06
C THR A 214 -13.50 -10.39 17.90
N THR A 215 -12.37 -9.70 17.99
CA THR A 215 -11.90 -8.79 16.94
C THR A 215 -11.48 -9.55 15.67
N ALA A 216 -10.71 -10.63 15.83
CA ALA A 216 -10.30 -11.49 14.71
C ALA A 216 -11.51 -12.14 14.03
N SER A 217 -12.51 -12.57 14.79
CA SER A 217 -13.77 -13.09 14.25
C SER A 217 -14.50 -12.02 13.43
N GLY A 218 -14.55 -10.77 13.92
CA GLY A 218 -15.14 -9.65 13.19
C GLY A 218 -14.48 -9.41 11.83
N PHE A 219 -13.14 -9.41 11.76
CA PHE A 219 -12.42 -9.30 10.48
C PHE A 219 -12.54 -10.55 9.61
N SER A 220 -12.69 -11.74 10.21
CA SER A 220 -12.82 -13.00 9.46
C SER A 220 -14.12 -13.07 8.64
N VAL A 221 -15.15 -12.29 8.99
CA VAL A 221 -16.38 -12.17 8.18
C VAL A 221 -16.06 -11.70 6.75
N LEU A 222 -14.99 -10.92 6.56
CA LEU A 222 -14.57 -10.46 5.22
C LEU A 222 -14.11 -11.58 4.30
N ILE A 223 -13.91 -12.81 4.80
CA ILE A 223 -13.64 -13.98 3.94
C ILE A 223 -14.78 -14.23 2.96
N PHE A 224 -16.01 -13.86 3.31
CA PHE A 224 -17.18 -13.98 2.44
C PHE A 224 -17.36 -12.81 1.46
N ALA A 225 -16.41 -11.87 1.42
CA ALA A 225 -16.49 -10.72 0.53
C ALA A 225 -16.36 -11.14 -0.96
N PRO A 226 -17.07 -10.48 -1.87
CA PRO A 226 -17.03 -10.81 -3.30
C PRO A 226 -15.72 -10.37 -3.97
N MET A 227 -14.96 -9.47 -3.34
CA MET A 227 -13.74 -8.90 -3.90
C MET A 227 -12.49 -9.50 -3.21
N PRO A 228 -11.55 -10.11 -3.96
CA PRO A 228 -10.35 -10.72 -3.39
C PRO A 228 -9.51 -9.82 -2.45
N PRO A 229 -9.34 -8.51 -2.71
CA PRO A 229 -8.62 -7.63 -1.79
C PRO A 229 -9.26 -7.54 -0.39
N GLN A 230 -10.58 -7.66 -0.29
CA GLN A 230 -11.31 -7.62 1.00
C GLN A 230 -11.13 -8.93 1.77
N VAL A 231 -11.18 -10.07 1.07
CA VAL A 231 -10.89 -11.40 1.63
C VAL A 231 -9.48 -11.44 2.21
N GLN A 232 -8.49 -10.98 1.44
CA GLN A 232 -7.10 -10.89 1.88
C GLN A 232 -6.95 -9.98 3.10
N PHE A 233 -7.60 -8.81 3.08
CA PHE A 233 -7.57 -7.88 4.20
C PHE A 233 -8.13 -8.50 5.48
N GLY A 234 -9.26 -9.22 5.40
CA GLY A 234 -9.83 -9.95 6.55
C GLY A 234 -8.89 -10.99 7.13
N LEU A 235 -8.34 -11.86 6.28
CA LEU A 235 -7.42 -12.93 6.68
C LEU A 235 -6.14 -12.38 7.33
N ILE A 236 -5.50 -11.42 6.68
CA ILE A 236 -4.25 -10.84 7.18
C ILE A 236 -4.51 -10.04 8.47
N THR A 237 -5.63 -9.35 8.61
CA THR A 237 -5.96 -8.63 9.85
C THR A 237 -6.23 -9.60 11.01
N ALA A 238 -6.95 -10.70 10.78
CA ALA A 238 -7.16 -11.74 11.79
C ALA A 238 -5.83 -12.39 12.24
N LEU A 239 -4.92 -12.66 11.30
CA LEU A 239 -3.56 -13.13 11.60
C LEU A 239 -2.74 -12.10 12.38
N THR A 240 -2.85 -10.82 12.01
CA THR A 240 -2.18 -9.71 12.69
C THR A 240 -2.58 -9.66 14.17
N ILE A 241 -3.88 -9.72 14.46
CA ILE A 241 -4.43 -9.72 15.82
C ILE A 241 -3.88 -10.91 16.60
N SER A 242 -3.86 -12.09 15.97
CA SER A 242 -3.36 -13.32 16.59
C SER A 242 -1.87 -13.22 16.93
N TYR A 243 -1.05 -12.72 16.01
CA TYR A 243 0.38 -12.49 16.24
C TYR A 243 0.62 -11.44 17.33
N ALA A 244 -0.08 -10.31 17.29
CA ALA A 244 0.02 -9.26 18.30
C ALA A 244 -0.30 -9.80 19.70
N PHE A 245 -1.37 -10.58 19.83
CA PHE A 245 -1.76 -11.22 21.09
C PHE A 245 -0.69 -12.22 21.58
N ILE A 246 -0.33 -13.19 20.74
CA ILE A 246 0.59 -14.28 21.13
C ILE A 246 1.94 -13.70 21.55
N ILE A 247 2.52 -12.82 20.72
CA ILE A 247 3.82 -12.23 20.99
C ILE A 247 3.76 -11.40 22.26
N THR A 248 2.73 -10.57 22.45
CA THR A 248 2.64 -9.72 23.64
C THR A 248 2.51 -10.53 24.92
N VAL A 249 1.58 -11.48 24.97
CA VAL A 249 1.32 -12.25 26.20
C VAL A 249 2.48 -13.20 26.53
N ALA A 250 3.12 -13.79 25.52
CA ALA A 250 4.23 -14.71 25.74
C ALA A 250 5.55 -13.99 26.05
N LEU A 251 5.87 -12.91 25.32
CA LEU A 251 7.18 -12.27 25.38
C LEU A 251 7.26 -11.18 26.45
N LEU A 252 6.24 -10.33 26.55
CA LEU A 252 6.35 -9.08 27.31
C LEU A 252 6.55 -9.30 28.82
N PRO A 253 5.83 -10.22 29.50
CA PRO A 253 6.07 -10.50 30.91
C PRO A 253 7.51 -10.97 31.20
N VAL A 254 8.08 -11.78 30.30
CA VAL A 254 9.44 -12.31 30.43
C VAL A 254 10.48 -11.19 30.31
N VAL A 255 10.27 -10.26 29.37
CA VAL A 255 11.14 -9.08 29.19
C VAL A 255 11.08 -8.18 30.41
N LEU A 256 9.89 -7.94 30.97
CA LEU A 256 9.69 -7.11 32.16
C LEU A 256 10.38 -7.66 33.42
N VAL A 257 10.44 -8.98 33.57
CA VAL A 257 11.17 -9.63 34.69
C VAL A 257 12.68 -9.36 34.60
N LYS A 258 13.24 -9.47 33.38
CA LYS A 258 14.68 -9.28 33.11
C LYS A 258 15.11 -7.83 33.27
N LEU A 259 14.28 -6.87 32.87
CA LEU A 259 14.57 -5.43 32.99
C LEU A 259 14.66 -4.91 34.44
N ARG A 260 14.58 -5.79 35.46
CA ARG A 260 14.68 -5.45 36.90
C ARG A 260 13.87 -4.19 37.24
N TYR A 261 12.63 -4.13 36.77
CA TYR A 261 11.76 -2.99 37.03
C TYR A 261 11.66 -2.76 38.56
N PRO A 262 12.12 -1.60 39.08
CA PRO A 262 12.00 -1.30 40.50
C PRO A 262 10.53 -1.05 40.83
N SER A 263 10.03 -1.62 41.93
CA SER A 263 8.64 -1.48 42.36
C SER A 263 8.31 -0.09 42.94
N LYS A 264 8.86 0.98 42.36
CA LYS A 264 8.64 2.38 42.76
C LYS A 264 8.39 3.26 41.54
#